data_AF-F4RBN2-F1
#
_entry.id   AF-F4RBN2-F1
#
_cell.length_a   1.000
_cell.length_b   1.000
_cell.length_c   1.000
_cell.angle_alpha   90.00
_cell.angle_beta   90.00
_cell.angle_gamma   90.00
#
_symmetry.space_group_name_H-M   'P 1'
#
loop_
_entity.id
_entity.type
_entity.pdbx_description
1 polymer ?
#
loop_
_entity_poly.entity_id
_entity_poly.type
_entity_poly.pdbx_seq_one_letter_code
_entity_poly.pdbx_strand_id
1 'polypeptide(L)'
;MSKDDDIYLAEKEQQEKAGMCACRCSNCEPEASRQLALRMKWITNNNFDAGLQDPISLPNSKSARIVLEACDDASNQIDLDAPIINQKRNVPPPRKAELNQLAKQLSGIIFLHHKELMGDSDRLRASAYLDENDIWRVLDKIHTIKTENDVYGILGCDILPGGVAKLFIHIQDWKMGTNGSEALAAIRAREAETRVMQAITLARLTKQHEEREARLKEARDLTEKKRRQSKLDNLAEVEAKRQRKENKDAKKKAADRLKAEKEAQRVVNLRMLTSLKTGQTMSA
;
A
#
# COMPACT_ATOMS: atom_id res chain seq x y z
N MET A 1 33.04 7.03 30.39
CA MET A 1 33.26 7.93 31.53
C MET A 1 32.10 7.72 32.48
N SER A 2 32.40 7.30 33.70
CA SER A 2 31.42 7.12 34.77
C SER A 2 31.03 8.48 35.36
N LYS A 3 29.86 8.59 35.98
CA LYS A 3 29.43 9.83 36.67
C LYS A 3 30.33 10.20 37.84
N ASP A 4 31.13 9.24 38.30
CA ASP A 4 32.02 9.36 39.46
C ASP A 4 33.48 9.60 39.05
N ASP A 5 33.76 9.83 37.75
CA ASP A 5 35.12 10.16 37.31
C ASP A 5 35.46 11.60 37.75
N ASP A 6 36.54 11.77 38.52
CA ASP A 6 36.98 13.08 39.05
C ASP A 6 37.15 14.15 37.96
N ILE A 7 37.55 13.73 36.76
CA ILE A 7 37.71 14.60 35.58
C ILE A 7 36.35 15.16 35.12
N TYR A 8 35.29 14.35 35.15
CA TYR A 8 33.95 14.75 34.75
C TYR A 8 33.34 15.75 35.75
N LEU A 9 33.60 15.57 37.05
CA LEU A 9 33.16 16.50 38.08
C LEU A 9 33.87 17.85 37.97
N ALA A 10 35.18 17.85 37.70
CA ALA A 10 35.96 19.08 37.52
C ALA A 10 35.51 19.87 36.28
N GLU A 11 35.25 19.19 35.16
CA GLU A 11 34.76 19.83 33.93
C GLU A 11 33.35 20.44 34.13
N LYS A 12 32.48 19.72 34.83
CA LYS A 12 31.13 20.21 35.15
C LYS A 12 31.17 21.47 36.01
N GLU A 13 32.00 21.49 37.05
CA GLU A 13 32.16 22.66 37.91
C GLU A 13 32.72 23.88 37.13
N GLN A 14 33.64 23.64 36.19
CA GLN A 14 34.17 24.69 35.33
C GLN A 14 33.11 25.27 34.39
N GLN A 15 32.27 24.42 33.80
CA GLN A 15 31.16 24.85 32.94
C GLN A 15 30.12 25.67 33.72
N GLU A 16 29.80 25.27 34.96
CA GLU A 16 28.89 26.02 35.84
C GLU A 16 29.47 27.39 36.23
N LYS A 17 30.77 27.47 36.57
CA LYS A 17 31.45 28.74 36.85
C LYS A 17 31.49 29.68 35.65
N ALA A 18 31.57 29.13 34.44
CA ALA A 18 31.54 29.90 33.20
C ALA A 18 30.12 30.33 32.78
N GLY A 19 29.08 29.96 33.55
CA GLY A 19 27.69 30.29 33.23
C GLY A 19 27.15 29.56 32.01
N MET A 20 27.74 28.42 31.64
CA MET A 20 27.26 27.60 30.53
C MET A 20 25.94 26.91 30.92
N CYS A 21 25.09 26.65 29.93
CA CYS A 21 23.85 25.90 30.16
C CYS A 21 24.16 24.48 30.61
N ALA A 22 23.25 23.90 31.40
CA ALA A 22 23.38 22.52 31.86
C ALA A 22 23.53 21.58 30.66
N CYS A 23 24.57 20.73 30.69
CA CYS A 23 24.84 19.79 29.61
C CYS A 23 23.75 18.71 29.54
N ARG A 24 23.17 18.51 28.36
CA ARG A 24 22.09 17.53 28.08
C ARG A 24 22.52 16.39 27.17
N CYS A 25 23.83 16.09 27.16
CA CYS A 25 24.37 15.02 26.33
C CYS A 25 23.97 13.63 26.87
N SER A 26 24.26 12.59 26.09
CA SER A 26 23.96 11.20 26.43
C SER A 26 24.57 10.70 27.75
N ASN A 27 25.64 11.34 28.23
CA ASN A 27 26.26 11.01 29.53
C ASN A 27 25.59 11.75 30.70
N CYS A 28 25.17 12.99 30.49
CA CYS A 28 24.55 13.83 31.52
C CYS A 28 23.05 13.51 31.70
N GLU A 29 22.31 13.34 30.60
CA GLU A 29 20.89 12.99 30.58
C GLU A 29 20.62 11.74 29.72
N PRO A 30 21.00 10.54 30.21
CA PRO A 30 20.94 9.30 29.42
C PRO A 30 19.51 8.84 29.12
N GLU A 31 18.53 9.23 29.92
CA GLU A 31 17.12 8.88 29.69
C GLU A 31 16.48 9.79 28.63
N ALA A 32 16.62 11.10 28.76
CA ALA A 32 16.15 12.06 27.76
C ALA A 32 16.80 11.82 26.39
N SER A 33 18.10 11.53 26.37
CA SER A 33 18.83 11.22 25.14
C SER A 33 18.33 9.94 24.45
N ARG A 34 17.99 8.90 25.24
CA ARG A 34 17.39 7.66 24.69
C ARG A 34 16.01 7.92 24.10
N GLN A 35 15.20 8.74 24.76
CA GLN A 35 13.87 9.10 24.26
C GLN A 35 13.94 9.95 22.99
N LEU A 36 14.88 10.89 22.91
CA LEU A 36 15.16 11.67 21.72
C LEU A 36 15.60 10.76 20.56
N ALA A 37 16.53 9.83 20.80
CA ALA A 37 16.99 8.88 19.79
C ALA A 37 15.84 8.03 19.21
N LEU A 38 14.89 7.59 20.04
CA LEU A 38 13.71 6.83 19.59
C LEU A 38 12.73 7.65 18.74
N ARG A 39 12.70 8.98 18.94
CA ARG A 39 11.74 9.90 18.32
C ARG A 39 12.37 10.82 17.26
N MET A 40 13.68 10.70 17.02
CA MET A 40 14.47 11.52 16.10
C MET A 40 13.87 11.59 14.69
N LYS A 41 13.23 10.50 14.24
CA LYS A 41 12.59 10.40 12.93
C LYS A 41 11.37 11.33 12.74
N TRP A 42 10.85 11.92 13.81
CA TRP A 42 9.71 12.85 13.80
C TRP A 42 10.12 14.30 14.03
N ILE A 43 11.43 14.54 14.12
CA ILE A 43 11.98 15.88 14.19
C ILE A 43 12.00 16.46 12.77
N THR A 44 11.50 17.67 12.66
CA THR A 44 11.41 18.52 11.49
C THR A 44 12.00 19.87 11.86
N ASN A 45 12.32 20.70 10.86
CA ASN A 45 12.85 22.05 11.12
C ASN A 45 11.91 22.91 11.99
N ASN A 46 10.60 22.64 11.95
CA ASN A 46 9.61 23.42 12.69
C ASN A 46 9.44 22.99 14.16
N ASN A 47 9.87 21.78 14.53
CA ASN A 47 9.73 21.24 15.89
C ASN A 47 11.09 20.81 16.48
N PHE A 48 12.20 21.21 15.88
CA PHE A 48 13.56 20.85 16.27
C PHE A 48 13.88 21.30 17.70
N ASP A 49 13.75 22.60 17.98
CA ASP A 49 14.07 23.16 19.29
C ASP A 49 13.14 22.62 20.39
N ALA A 50 11.84 22.54 20.10
CA ALA A 50 10.85 21.98 21.01
C ALA A 50 11.11 20.48 21.29
N GLY A 51 11.49 19.71 20.27
CA GLY A 51 11.80 18.29 20.39
C GLY A 51 13.11 18.01 21.13
N LEU A 52 14.09 18.91 21.03
CA LEU A 52 15.29 18.88 21.86
C LEU A 52 15.00 19.24 23.32
N GLN A 53 14.07 20.16 23.57
CA GLN A 53 13.68 20.56 24.92
C GLN A 53 12.85 19.49 25.63
N ASP A 54 11.80 19.00 24.98
CA ASP A 54 10.93 17.94 25.50
C ASP A 54 10.77 16.80 24.48
N PRO A 55 11.65 15.78 24.54
CA PRO A 55 11.52 14.61 23.69
C PRO A 55 10.21 13.84 23.88
N ILE A 56 9.46 14.02 24.99
CA ILE A 56 8.19 13.33 25.27
C ILE A 56 7.05 13.89 24.44
N SER A 57 7.07 15.21 24.19
CA SER A 57 6.09 15.89 23.34
C SER A 57 6.07 15.38 21.90
N LEU A 58 7.18 14.81 21.42
CA LEU A 58 7.28 14.29 20.06
C LEU A 58 6.41 13.03 19.87
N PRO A 59 5.66 12.91 18.75
CA PRO A 59 4.81 11.76 18.48
C PRO A 59 5.55 10.44 18.64
N ASN A 60 4.96 9.50 19.37
CA ASN A 60 5.48 8.13 19.45
C ASN A 60 4.92 7.27 18.28
N SER A 61 5.51 6.10 18.07
CA SER A 61 5.11 5.19 16.98
C SER A 61 3.63 4.75 17.01
N LYS A 62 2.95 4.84 18.15
CA LYS A 62 1.51 4.52 18.26
C LYS A 62 0.64 5.71 17.86
N SER A 63 1.04 6.94 18.18
CA SER A 63 0.31 8.17 17.83
C SER A 63 0.56 8.62 16.38
N ALA A 64 1.71 8.29 15.81
CA ALA A 64 2.11 8.77 14.47
C ALA A 64 1.33 8.14 13.31
N ARG A 65 0.66 7.00 13.52
CA ARG A 65 -0.19 6.38 12.50
C ARG A 65 -1.42 7.25 12.15
N ILE A 66 -1.84 8.11 13.08
CA ILE A 66 -2.99 9.01 12.93
C ILE A 66 -2.59 10.33 12.25
N VAL A 67 -1.35 10.80 12.44
CA VAL A 67 -0.88 12.08 11.88
C VAL A 67 -0.43 11.96 10.43
N LEU A 68 0.13 10.80 10.03
CA LEU A 68 0.51 10.53 8.64
C LEU A 68 -0.70 10.53 7.68
N GLU A 69 -1.90 10.16 8.14
CA GLU A 69 -3.12 10.21 7.30
C GLU A 69 -3.66 11.64 7.11
N ALA A 70 -3.15 12.65 7.84
CA ALA A 70 -3.64 14.03 7.78
C ALA A 70 -2.71 15.00 7.05
N CYS A 71 -1.48 14.60 6.69
CA CYS A 71 -0.47 15.49 6.10
C CYS A 71 0.01 15.08 4.70
N ASP A 72 -0.52 14.00 4.13
CA ASP A 72 -0.09 13.46 2.82
C ASP A 72 -0.66 14.23 1.59
N ASP A 73 -1.35 15.36 1.80
CA ASP A 73 -2.11 16.06 0.74
C ASP A 73 -1.37 17.18 0.00
N ALA A 74 -0.06 17.40 0.20
CA ALA A 74 0.59 18.60 -0.36
C ALA A 74 1.93 18.45 -1.11
N SER A 75 2.56 17.27 -1.19
CA SER A 75 3.85 17.16 -1.91
C SER A 75 4.05 15.93 -2.80
N ASN A 76 3.09 15.02 -2.87
CA ASN A 76 3.09 14.01 -3.92
C ASN A 76 2.40 14.60 -5.16
N GLN A 77 3.10 15.48 -5.87
CA GLN A 77 2.90 15.54 -7.32
C GLN A 77 3.30 14.17 -7.84
N ILE A 78 2.33 13.28 -7.93
CA ILE A 78 2.44 12.03 -8.67
C ILE A 78 2.68 12.47 -10.11
N ASP A 79 3.93 12.41 -10.53
CA ASP A 79 4.31 12.51 -11.93
C ASP A 79 3.65 11.32 -12.64
N LEU A 80 2.58 11.62 -13.39
CA LEU A 80 1.80 10.65 -14.14
C LEU A 80 2.64 9.93 -15.22
N ASP A 81 3.83 10.46 -15.53
CA ASP A 81 4.78 9.92 -16.50
C ASP A 81 6.00 9.22 -15.86
N ALA A 82 6.12 9.22 -14.53
CA ALA A 82 7.19 8.52 -13.84
C ALA A 82 6.95 6.99 -13.92
N PRO A 83 7.91 6.19 -14.43
CA PRO A 83 7.77 4.75 -14.41
C PRO A 83 7.56 4.29 -12.96
N ILE A 84 6.59 3.39 -12.75
CA ILE A 84 6.32 2.74 -11.46
C ILE A 84 7.49 1.79 -11.13
N ILE A 85 8.64 2.37 -10.86
CA ILE A 85 9.77 1.72 -10.25
C ILE A 85 10.07 2.60 -9.06
N ASN A 86 9.53 2.19 -7.90
CA ASN A 86 10.03 2.63 -6.61
C ASN A 86 11.51 2.21 -6.54
N GLN A 87 12.40 2.99 -7.14
CA GLN A 87 13.83 2.79 -7.00
C GLN A 87 14.13 2.97 -5.51
N LYS A 88 14.55 1.89 -4.85
CA LYS A 88 15.07 1.98 -3.49
C LYS A 88 16.26 2.95 -3.54
N ARG A 89 16.32 3.91 -2.62
CA ARG A 89 17.36 4.95 -2.53
C ARG A 89 18.82 4.44 -2.59
N ASN A 90 19.04 3.14 -2.41
CA ASN A 90 20.37 2.50 -2.35
C ASN A 90 20.69 1.57 -3.54
N VAL A 91 19.92 1.60 -4.64
CA VAL A 91 20.27 0.83 -5.85
C VAL A 91 21.21 1.68 -6.72
N PRO A 92 22.31 1.11 -7.25
CA PRO A 92 23.13 1.81 -8.22
C PRO A 92 22.29 2.35 -9.39
N PRO A 93 22.48 3.60 -9.80
CA PRO A 93 21.74 4.18 -10.93
C PRO A 93 21.97 3.35 -12.21
N PRO A 94 20.94 3.24 -13.08
CA PRO A 94 21.04 2.44 -14.29
C PRO A 94 22.08 3.04 -15.24
N ARG A 95 23.06 2.21 -15.65
CA ARG A 95 24.13 2.62 -16.55
C ARG A 95 23.68 2.49 -18.00
N LYS A 96 23.21 3.60 -18.58
CA LYS A 96 22.85 3.67 -20.00
C LYS A 96 24.13 3.72 -20.84
N ALA A 97 24.32 2.76 -21.75
CA ALA A 97 25.56 2.61 -22.52
C ALA A 97 25.90 3.87 -23.35
N GLU A 98 24.87 4.57 -23.80
CA GLU A 98 24.92 5.81 -24.56
C GLU A 98 25.55 6.98 -23.77
N LEU A 99 25.49 6.90 -22.43
CA LEU A 99 26.00 7.94 -21.55
C LEU A 99 27.40 7.63 -21.00
N ASN A 100 27.98 6.48 -21.33
CA ASN A 100 29.30 6.08 -20.82
C ASN A 100 30.40 7.08 -21.17
N GLN A 101 30.36 7.68 -22.37
CA GLN A 101 31.33 8.69 -22.77
C GLN A 101 31.17 9.95 -21.93
N LEU A 102 29.94 10.43 -21.75
CA LEU A 102 29.65 11.60 -20.93
C LEU A 102 30.03 11.35 -19.46
N ALA A 103 29.73 10.17 -18.91
CA ALA A 103 30.11 9.80 -17.55
C ALA A 103 31.63 9.94 -17.33
N LYS A 104 32.44 9.41 -18.26
CA LYS A 104 33.90 9.55 -18.21
C LYS A 104 34.36 11.01 -18.30
N GLN A 105 33.70 11.81 -19.15
CA GLN A 105 34.00 13.24 -19.29
C GLN A 105 33.70 13.98 -17.98
N LEU A 106 32.53 13.80 -17.40
CA LEU A 106 32.13 14.42 -16.14
C LEU A 106 33.06 14.03 -14.98
N SER A 107 33.46 12.75 -14.89
CA SER A 107 34.47 12.31 -13.91
C SER A 107 35.80 13.06 -14.08
N GLY A 108 36.25 13.22 -15.33
CA GLY A 108 37.47 13.96 -15.65
C GLY A 108 37.38 15.44 -15.29
N ILE A 109 36.23 16.07 -15.55
CA ILE A 109 35.96 17.46 -15.20
C ILE A 109 36.00 17.68 -13.69
N ILE A 110 35.35 16.81 -12.92
CA ILE A 110 35.38 16.86 -11.45
C ILE A 110 36.81 16.68 -10.95
N PHE A 111 37.56 15.74 -11.52
CA PHE A 111 38.96 15.52 -11.16
C PHE A 111 39.83 16.75 -11.43
N LEU A 112 39.70 17.37 -12.60
CA LEU A 112 40.44 18.59 -12.95
C LEU A 112 40.04 19.75 -12.03
N HIS A 113 38.75 19.91 -11.77
CA HIS A 113 38.26 20.96 -10.90
C HIS A 113 38.71 20.80 -9.45
N HIS A 114 38.71 19.57 -8.93
CA HIS A 114 39.28 19.24 -7.62
C HIS A 114 40.76 19.63 -7.56
N LYS A 115 41.53 19.29 -8.60
CA LYS A 115 42.95 19.66 -8.68
C LYS A 115 43.16 21.18 -8.74
N GLU A 116 42.30 21.92 -9.44
CA GLU A 116 42.35 23.39 -9.47
C GLU A 116 42.08 24.01 -8.11
N LEU A 117 41.12 23.49 -7.35
CA LEU A 117 40.73 24.04 -6.04
C LEU A 117 41.71 23.66 -4.93
N MET A 118 42.15 22.40 -4.90
CA MET A 118 42.90 21.84 -3.77
C MET A 118 44.40 21.65 -4.04
N GLY A 119 44.83 21.76 -5.31
CA GLY A 119 46.20 21.47 -5.73
C GLY A 119 46.63 20.04 -5.36
N ASP A 120 47.91 19.87 -5.05
CA ASP A 120 48.46 18.58 -4.57
C ASP A 120 48.41 18.46 -3.02
N SER A 121 47.71 19.37 -2.35
CA SER A 121 47.70 19.48 -0.88
C SER A 121 46.53 18.73 -0.22
N ASP A 122 45.56 18.27 -1.01
CA ASP A 122 44.42 17.52 -0.46
C ASP A 122 44.83 16.13 0.02
N ARG A 123 44.26 15.71 1.15
CA ARG A 123 44.37 14.34 1.67
C ARG A 123 43.37 13.41 1.01
N LEU A 124 42.28 13.96 0.45
CA LEU A 124 41.21 13.21 -0.19
C LEU A 124 41.31 13.28 -1.71
N ARG A 125 40.86 12.21 -2.38
CA ARG A 125 40.73 12.18 -3.84
C ARG A 125 39.42 12.83 -4.26
N ALA A 126 39.34 13.34 -5.48
CA ALA A 126 38.09 13.85 -6.07
C ALA A 126 36.91 12.87 -5.90
N SER A 127 37.16 11.56 -6.04
CA SER A 127 36.15 10.50 -5.88
C SER A 127 35.59 10.36 -4.46
N ALA A 128 36.24 10.93 -3.44
CA ALA A 128 35.73 10.97 -2.08
C ALA A 128 34.66 12.06 -1.88
N TYR A 129 34.64 13.07 -2.76
CA TYR A 129 33.67 14.14 -2.76
C TYR A 129 32.49 13.82 -3.70
N LEU A 130 32.80 13.37 -4.90
CA LEU A 130 31.82 13.00 -5.93
C LEU A 130 32.25 11.69 -6.58
N ASP A 131 31.51 10.62 -6.31
CA ASP A 131 31.83 9.30 -6.82
C ASP A 131 31.19 9.04 -8.20
N GLU A 132 31.48 7.87 -8.78
CA GLU A 132 30.90 7.49 -10.07
C GLU A 132 29.37 7.36 -9.99
N ASN A 133 28.82 6.95 -8.84
CA ASN A 133 27.39 6.78 -8.67
C ASN A 133 26.67 8.13 -8.66
N ASP A 134 27.26 9.16 -8.07
CA ASP A 134 26.71 10.52 -8.09
C ASP A 134 26.63 11.07 -9.51
N ILE A 135 27.66 10.82 -10.33
CA ILE A 135 27.63 11.15 -11.76
C ILE A 135 26.49 10.40 -12.46
N TRP A 136 26.36 9.10 -12.22
CA TRP A 136 25.28 8.32 -12.84
C TRP A 136 23.88 8.71 -12.35
N ARG A 137 23.72 9.23 -11.13
CA ARG A 137 22.45 9.80 -10.63
C ARG A 137 22.05 11.05 -11.42
N VAL A 138 23.03 11.92 -11.71
CA VAL A 138 22.82 13.09 -12.57
C VAL A 138 22.46 12.64 -14.00
N LEU A 139 23.16 11.65 -14.53
CA LEU A 139 22.93 11.13 -15.87
C LEU A 139 21.59 10.40 -16.05
N ASP A 140 21.09 9.71 -15.02
CA ASP A 140 19.78 9.06 -15.07
C ASP A 140 18.66 10.09 -15.30
N LYS A 141 18.81 11.27 -14.67
CA LYS A 141 17.91 12.42 -14.77
C LYS A 141 18.33 13.43 -15.85
N ILE A 142 19.20 13.05 -16.78
CA ILE A 142 19.74 13.98 -17.78
C ILE A 142 18.67 14.73 -18.57
N HIS A 143 17.52 14.11 -18.83
CA HIS A 143 16.40 14.72 -19.57
C HIS A 143 15.67 15.82 -18.79
N THR A 144 15.67 15.78 -17.45
CA THR A 144 14.98 16.77 -16.62
C THR A 144 15.83 17.99 -16.33
N ILE A 145 17.16 17.89 -16.46
CA ILE A 145 18.11 18.97 -16.14
C ILE A 145 17.97 20.12 -17.15
N LYS A 146 17.46 21.27 -16.72
CA LYS A 146 17.34 22.49 -17.52
C LYS A 146 18.18 23.63 -16.96
N THR A 147 18.42 23.60 -15.65
CA THR A 147 19.12 24.63 -14.89
C THR A 147 20.19 24.01 -14.01
N GLU A 148 21.13 24.82 -13.55
CA GLU A 148 22.14 24.43 -12.57
C GLU A 148 21.51 23.89 -11.27
N ASN A 149 20.40 24.51 -10.84
CA ASN A 149 19.69 24.11 -9.63
C ASN A 149 19.11 22.68 -9.72
N ASP A 150 18.86 22.16 -10.92
CA ASP A 150 18.43 20.77 -11.09
C ASP A 150 19.57 19.80 -10.74
N VAL A 151 20.80 20.13 -11.13
CA VAL A 151 21.99 19.35 -10.78
C VAL A 151 22.25 19.45 -9.27
N TYR A 152 22.13 20.65 -8.70
CA TYR A 152 22.20 20.86 -7.25
C TYR A 152 21.15 20.01 -6.52
N GLY A 153 19.90 20.00 -6.98
CA GLY A 153 18.82 19.22 -6.38
C GLY A 153 19.03 17.70 -6.46
N ILE A 154 19.74 17.21 -7.47
CA ILE A 154 20.08 15.78 -7.60
C ILE A 154 21.20 15.38 -6.63
N LEU A 155 22.24 16.21 -6.53
CA LEU A 155 23.40 15.95 -5.66
C LEU A 155 23.13 16.34 -4.19
N GLY A 156 22.17 17.22 -3.95
CA GLY A 156 21.79 17.74 -2.64
C GLY A 156 22.71 18.84 -2.10
N CYS A 157 23.87 19.05 -2.71
CA CYS A 157 24.85 20.05 -2.31
C CYS A 157 25.91 20.29 -3.41
N ASP A 158 26.64 21.40 -3.28
CA ASP A 158 27.81 21.72 -4.10
C ASP A 158 29.09 21.42 -3.31
N ILE A 159 29.44 20.13 -3.24
CA ILE A 159 30.52 19.61 -2.38
C ILE A 159 31.88 20.24 -2.75
N LEU A 160 32.11 20.44 -4.04
CA LEU A 160 33.24 21.20 -4.56
C LEU A 160 32.69 22.55 -5.04
N PRO A 161 33.08 23.69 -4.44
CA PRO A 161 32.52 24.99 -4.81
C PRO A 161 32.65 25.28 -6.31
N GLY A 162 31.52 25.49 -6.99
CA GLY A 162 31.43 25.68 -8.44
C GLY A 162 31.42 24.39 -9.26
N GLY A 163 31.44 23.23 -8.62
CA GLY A 163 31.44 21.91 -9.25
C GLY A 163 30.10 21.62 -9.92
N VAL A 164 29.00 21.96 -9.26
CA VAL A 164 27.64 21.85 -9.83
C VAL A 164 27.52 22.70 -11.10
N ALA A 165 27.98 23.95 -11.09
CA ALA A 165 27.97 24.83 -12.25
C ALA A 165 28.78 24.23 -13.42
N LYS A 166 29.99 23.73 -13.15
CA LYS A 166 30.83 23.08 -14.17
C LYS A 166 30.16 21.85 -14.77
N LEU A 167 29.56 20.99 -13.93
CA LEU A 167 28.83 19.82 -14.40
C LEU A 167 27.66 20.22 -15.30
N PHE A 168 26.89 21.24 -14.91
CA PHE A 168 25.76 21.73 -15.69
C PHE A 168 26.19 22.25 -17.06
N ILE A 169 27.23 23.07 -17.14
CA ILE A 169 27.77 23.60 -18.41
C ILE A 169 28.14 22.45 -19.35
N HIS A 170 28.92 21.47 -18.87
CA HIS A 170 29.34 20.35 -19.70
C HIS A 170 28.19 19.43 -20.12
N ILE A 171 27.17 19.28 -19.27
CA ILE A 171 25.94 18.57 -19.65
C ILE A 171 25.20 19.34 -20.76
N GLN A 172 25.10 20.67 -20.66
CA GLN A 172 24.49 21.49 -21.70
C GLN A 172 25.24 21.41 -23.03
N ASP A 173 26.57 21.57 -23.00
CA ASP A 173 27.40 21.48 -24.20
C ASP A 173 27.24 20.12 -24.88
N TRP A 174 27.24 19.04 -24.09
CA TRP A 174 26.99 17.70 -24.61
C TRP A 174 25.60 17.57 -25.22
N LYS A 175 24.56 18.10 -24.57
CA LYS A 175 23.16 18.08 -25.07
C LYS A 175 23.01 18.82 -26.40
N MET A 176 23.71 19.95 -26.56
CA MET A 176 23.71 20.73 -27.80
C MET A 176 24.56 20.08 -28.90
N GLY A 177 25.53 19.25 -28.52
CA GLY A 177 26.36 18.50 -29.45
C GLY A 177 25.60 17.40 -30.20
N THR A 178 26.14 17.00 -31.35
CA THR A 178 25.60 15.91 -32.19
C THR A 178 25.48 14.60 -31.42
N ASN A 179 26.54 14.22 -30.70
CA ASN A 179 26.59 12.98 -29.94
C ASN A 179 25.52 12.93 -28.83
N GLY A 180 25.26 14.05 -28.17
CA GLY A 180 24.24 14.11 -27.11
C GLY A 180 22.82 14.08 -27.67
N SER A 181 22.57 14.78 -28.77
CA SER A 181 21.27 14.73 -29.46
C SER A 181 20.93 13.31 -29.92
N GLU A 182 21.89 12.61 -30.55
CA GLU A 182 21.73 11.21 -30.98
C GLU A 182 21.52 10.26 -29.80
N ALA A 183 22.34 10.37 -28.76
CA ALA A 183 22.19 9.55 -27.55
C ALA A 183 20.83 9.76 -26.88
N LEU A 184 20.35 11.01 -26.76
CA LEU A 184 19.04 11.32 -26.19
C LEU A 184 17.88 10.85 -27.07
N ALA A 185 18.04 10.84 -28.40
CA ALA A 185 17.06 10.26 -29.30
C ALA A 185 16.99 8.74 -29.14
N ALA A 186 18.13 8.05 -29.07
CA ALA A 186 18.20 6.61 -28.86
C ALA A 186 17.61 6.19 -27.50
N ILE A 187 17.90 6.93 -26.43
CA ILE A 187 17.33 6.69 -25.10
C ILE A 187 15.80 6.84 -25.15
N ARG A 188 15.28 7.91 -25.77
CA ARG A 188 13.83 8.13 -25.90
C ARG A 188 13.14 7.05 -26.72
N ALA A 189 13.77 6.57 -27.80
CA ALA A 189 13.24 5.48 -28.61
C ALA A 189 13.12 4.18 -27.80
N ARG A 190 14.18 3.80 -27.08
CA ARG A 190 14.15 2.62 -26.20
C ARG A 190 13.10 2.75 -25.10
N GLU A 191 13.00 3.92 -24.46
CA GLU A 191 12.00 4.18 -23.44
C GLU A 191 10.58 4.08 -24.02
N ALA A 192 10.33 4.60 -25.23
CA ALA A 192 9.05 4.45 -25.91
C ALA A 192 8.70 2.97 -26.20
N GLU A 193 9.65 2.17 -26.68
CA GLU A 193 9.46 0.73 -26.88
C GLU A 193 9.10 0.01 -25.58
N THR A 194 9.82 0.32 -24.50
CA THR A 194 9.53 -0.27 -23.19
C THR A 194 8.16 0.14 -22.66
N ARG A 195 7.72 1.39 -22.87
CA ARG A 195 6.39 1.87 -22.50
C ARG A 195 5.29 1.14 -23.27
N VAL A 196 5.47 0.91 -24.57
CA VAL A 196 4.51 0.12 -25.37
C VAL A 196 4.39 -1.30 -24.82
N MET A 197 5.52 -1.95 -24.52
CA MET A 197 5.52 -3.30 -23.93
C MET A 197 4.87 -3.35 -22.54
N GLN A 198 5.12 -2.36 -21.70
CA GLN A 198 4.48 -2.22 -20.39
C GLN A 198 2.97 -2.00 -20.53
N ALA A 199 2.54 -1.12 -21.44
CA ALA A 199 1.12 -0.86 -21.70
C ALA A 199 0.39 -2.12 -22.18
N ILE A 200 0.99 -2.89 -23.10
CA ILE A 200 0.45 -4.18 -23.54
C ILE A 200 0.31 -5.16 -22.37
N THR A 201 1.33 -5.22 -21.51
CA THR A 201 1.34 -6.11 -20.34
C THR A 201 0.25 -5.73 -19.34
N LEU A 202 0.12 -4.43 -19.04
CA LEU A 202 -0.92 -3.91 -18.16
C LEU A 202 -2.31 -4.17 -18.71
N ALA A 203 -2.55 -3.89 -20.00
CA ALA A 203 -3.84 -4.15 -20.66
C ALA A 203 -4.22 -5.64 -20.62
N ARG A 204 -3.25 -6.55 -20.76
CA ARG A 204 -3.48 -7.99 -20.60
C ARG A 204 -3.86 -8.35 -19.17
N LEU A 205 -3.19 -7.77 -18.18
CA LEU A 205 -3.46 -8.03 -16.76
C LEU A 205 -4.81 -7.48 -16.32
N THR A 206 -5.19 -6.28 -16.75
CA THR A 206 -6.51 -5.70 -16.46
C THR A 206 -7.61 -6.56 -17.05
N LYS A 207 -7.48 -7.00 -18.30
CA LYS A 207 -8.45 -7.91 -18.93
C LYS A 207 -8.59 -9.22 -18.15
N GLN A 208 -7.49 -9.83 -17.71
CA GLN A 208 -7.53 -11.04 -16.88
C GLN A 208 -8.21 -10.80 -15.52
N HIS A 209 -8.04 -9.61 -14.94
CA HIS A 209 -8.70 -9.23 -13.70
C HIS A 209 -10.22 -9.11 -13.91
N GLU A 210 -10.64 -8.37 -14.94
CA GLU A 210 -12.05 -8.20 -15.31
C GLU A 210 -12.73 -9.55 -15.60
N GLU A 211 -12.06 -10.45 -16.33
CA GLU A 211 -12.58 -11.80 -16.60
C GLU A 211 -12.75 -12.63 -15.32
N ARG A 212 -11.81 -12.52 -14.37
CA ARG A 212 -11.93 -13.21 -13.06
C ARG A 212 -13.08 -12.65 -12.24
N GLU A 213 -13.24 -11.32 -12.21
CA GLU A 213 -14.34 -10.68 -11.50
C GLU A 213 -15.70 -11.03 -12.11
N ALA A 214 -15.79 -11.06 -13.44
CA ALA A 214 -17.00 -11.49 -14.15
C ALA A 214 -17.37 -12.94 -13.81
N ARG A 215 -16.40 -13.87 -13.86
CA ARG A 215 -16.63 -15.28 -13.47
C ARG A 215 -17.06 -15.43 -12.01
N LEU A 216 -16.49 -14.64 -11.10
CA LEU A 216 -16.89 -14.65 -9.69
C LEU A 216 -18.31 -14.12 -9.52
N LYS A 217 -18.71 -13.09 -10.28
CA LYS A 217 -20.07 -12.55 -10.27
C LYS A 217 -21.08 -13.55 -10.82
N GLU A 218 -20.78 -14.18 -11.96
CA GLU A 218 -21.63 -15.24 -12.54
C GLU A 218 -21.79 -16.43 -11.59
N ALA A 219 -20.72 -16.85 -10.91
CA ALA A 219 -20.79 -17.92 -9.91
C ALA A 219 -21.69 -17.55 -8.72
N ARG A 220 -21.61 -16.29 -8.24
CA ARG A 220 -22.50 -15.78 -7.19
C ARG A 220 -23.96 -15.79 -7.65
N ASP A 221 -24.25 -15.27 -8.84
CA ASP A 221 -25.61 -15.23 -9.38
C ASP A 221 -26.19 -16.64 -9.58
N LEU A 222 -25.38 -17.60 -10.04
CA LEU A 222 -25.80 -18.99 -10.20
C LEU A 222 -26.11 -19.63 -8.84
N THR A 223 -25.28 -19.42 -7.82
CA THR A 223 -25.53 -19.95 -6.48
C THR A 223 -26.77 -19.34 -5.84
N GLU A 224 -27.03 -18.05 -6.05
CA GLU A 224 -28.23 -17.39 -5.56
C GLU A 224 -29.49 -17.91 -6.28
N LYS A 225 -29.46 -18.08 -7.60
CA LYS A 225 -30.55 -18.71 -8.36
C LYS A 225 -30.85 -20.11 -7.86
N LYS A 226 -29.82 -20.96 -7.66
CA LYS A 226 -29.98 -22.31 -7.09
C LYS A 226 -30.60 -22.27 -5.69
N ARG A 227 -30.19 -21.33 -4.82
CA ARG A 227 -30.79 -21.15 -3.50
C ARG A 227 -32.26 -20.74 -3.57
N ARG A 228 -32.63 -19.83 -4.48
CA ARG A 228 -34.03 -19.41 -4.68
C ARG A 228 -34.88 -20.57 -5.18
N GLN A 229 -34.37 -21.34 -6.15
CA GLN A 229 -35.07 -22.50 -6.69
C GLN A 229 -35.26 -23.60 -5.64
N SER A 230 -34.22 -23.94 -4.88
CA SER A 230 -34.34 -24.91 -3.78
C SER A 230 -35.34 -24.47 -2.71
N LYS A 231 -35.46 -23.17 -2.41
CA LYS A 231 -36.52 -22.66 -1.52
C LYS A 231 -37.91 -22.88 -2.09
N LEU A 232 -38.12 -22.63 -3.38
CA LEU A 232 -39.40 -22.86 -4.05
C LEU A 232 -39.75 -24.35 -4.07
N ASP A 233 -38.79 -25.22 -4.38
CA ASP A 233 -38.99 -26.68 -4.38
C ASP A 233 -39.36 -27.20 -2.98
N ASN A 234 -38.68 -26.71 -1.94
CA ASN A 234 -38.99 -27.04 -0.54
C ASN A 234 -40.41 -26.59 -0.16
N LEU A 235 -40.82 -25.39 -0.54
CA LEU A 235 -42.19 -24.90 -0.29
C LEU A 235 -43.22 -25.77 -1.00
N ALA A 236 -42.99 -26.13 -2.27
CA ALA A 236 -43.86 -27.03 -3.02
C ALA A 236 -43.95 -28.42 -2.39
N GLU A 237 -42.84 -28.96 -1.87
CA GLU A 237 -42.83 -30.25 -1.18
C GLU A 237 -43.61 -30.20 0.14
N VAL A 238 -43.48 -29.12 0.92
CA VAL A 238 -44.23 -28.91 2.16
C VAL A 238 -45.73 -28.83 1.86
N GLU A 239 -46.13 -28.06 0.84
CA GLU A 239 -47.52 -27.95 0.38
C GLU A 239 -48.07 -29.32 -0.06
N ALA A 240 -47.30 -30.08 -0.84
CA ALA A 240 -47.68 -31.42 -1.29
C ALA A 240 -47.82 -32.42 -0.12
N LYS A 241 -46.94 -32.35 0.89
CA LYS A 241 -47.05 -33.14 2.12
C LYS A 241 -48.31 -32.79 2.90
N ARG A 242 -48.65 -31.50 3.00
CA ARG A 242 -49.86 -31.02 3.66
C ARG A 242 -51.12 -31.52 2.93
N GLN A 243 -51.21 -31.36 1.61
CA GLN A 243 -52.32 -31.88 0.82
C GLN A 243 -52.47 -33.40 0.92
N ARG A 244 -51.36 -34.15 0.97
CA ARG A 244 -51.39 -35.61 1.19
C ARG A 244 -51.97 -35.97 2.55
N LYS A 245 -51.64 -35.21 3.60
CA LYS A 245 -52.20 -35.41 4.94
C LYS A 245 -53.69 -35.09 4.98
N GLU A 246 -54.09 -33.95 4.44
CA GLU A 246 -55.50 -33.54 4.35
C GLU A 246 -56.34 -34.58 3.57
N ASN A 247 -55.82 -35.09 2.44
CA ASN A 247 -56.48 -36.15 1.68
C ASN A 247 -56.58 -37.48 2.45
N LYS A 248 -55.56 -37.85 3.23
CA LYS A 248 -55.62 -39.04 4.10
C LYS A 248 -56.66 -38.87 5.20
N ASP A 249 -56.69 -37.72 5.85
CA ASP A 249 -57.64 -37.42 6.92
C ASP A 249 -59.09 -37.37 6.39
N ALA A 250 -59.30 -36.80 5.19
CA ALA A 250 -60.59 -36.80 4.51
C ALA A 250 -61.07 -38.21 4.16
N LYS A 251 -60.17 -39.06 3.62
CA LYS A 251 -60.48 -40.48 3.35
C LYS A 251 -60.82 -41.25 4.62
N LYS A 252 -60.09 -41.02 5.72
CA LYS A 252 -60.36 -41.65 7.01
C LYS A 252 -61.73 -41.23 7.55
N LYS A 253 -62.03 -39.92 7.56
CA LYS A 253 -63.36 -39.41 7.97
C LYS A 253 -64.48 -39.99 7.12
N ALA A 254 -64.31 -40.08 5.80
CA ALA A 254 -65.31 -40.68 4.92
C ALA A 254 -65.54 -42.16 5.24
N ALA A 255 -64.47 -42.93 5.46
CA ALA A 255 -64.56 -44.34 5.85
C ALA A 255 -65.24 -44.54 7.22
N ASP A 256 -64.92 -43.70 8.21
CA ASP A 256 -65.54 -43.74 9.54
C ASP A 256 -67.04 -43.41 9.45
N ARG A 257 -67.42 -42.42 8.61
CA ARG A 257 -68.82 -42.05 8.36
C ARG A 257 -69.60 -43.21 7.74
N LEU A 258 -69.00 -43.89 6.76
CA LEU A 258 -69.61 -45.04 6.07
C LEU A 258 -69.75 -46.26 6.99
N LYS A 259 -68.82 -46.46 7.94
CA LYS A 259 -68.95 -47.46 9.01
C LYS A 259 -70.10 -47.12 9.96
N ALA A 260 -70.17 -45.88 10.44
CA ALA A 260 -71.24 -45.42 11.32
C ALA A 260 -72.62 -45.56 10.67
N GLU A 261 -72.73 -45.25 9.38
CA GLU A 261 -73.97 -45.39 8.61
C GLU A 261 -74.39 -46.87 8.46
N LYS A 262 -73.45 -47.77 8.14
CA LYS A 262 -73.72 -49.22 8.14
C LYS A 262 -74.14 -49.75 9.50
N GLU A 263 -73.56 -49.24 10.58
CA GLU A 263 -73.90 -49.65 11.94
C GLU A 263 -75.28 -49.13 12.36
N ALA A 264 -75.60 -47.87 12.03
CA ALA A 264 -76.95 -47.33 12.19
C ALA A 264 -77.98 -48.16 11.40
N GLN A 265 -77.66 -48.55 10.16
CA GLN A 265 -78.52 -49.41 9.35
C GLN A 265 -78.73 -50.79 9.99
N ARG A 266 -77.68 -51.38 10.57
CA ARG A 266 -77.79 -52.64 11.33
C ARG A 266 -78.70 -52.48 12.55
N VAL A 267 -78.59 -51.38 13.29
CA VAL A 267 -79.44 -51.11 14.45
C VAL A 267 -80.91 -50.94 14.01
N VAL A 268 -81.18 -50.22 12.93
CA VAL A 268 -82.54 -50.08 12.36
C VAL A 268 -83.09 -51.45 11.94
N ASN A 269 -82.29 -52.24 11.21
CA ASN A 269 -82.69 -53.59 10.79
C ASN A 269 -82.95 -54.52 11.98
N LEU A 270 -82.11 -54.48 13.02
CA LEU A 270 -82.33 -55.23 14.26
C LEU A 270 -83.62 -54.79 14.95
N ARG A 271 -83.89 -53.48 15.02
CA ARG A 271 -85.10 -52.92 15.63
C ARG A 271 -86.36 -53.38 14.88
N MET A 272 -86.32 -53.39 13.55
CA MET A 272 -87.38 -53.90 12.69
C MET A 272 -87.62 -55.41 12.89
N LEU A 273 -86.55 -56.20 13.00
CA LEU A 273 -86.63 -57.64 13.27
C LEU A 273 -87.19 -57.93 14.67
N THR A 274 -86.84 -57.13 15.69
CA THR A 274 -87.43 -57.24 17.02
C THR A 274 -88.91 -56.88 17.02
N SER A 275 -89.34 -55.83 16.31
CA SER A 275 -90.77 -55.47 16.22
C SER A 275 -91.60 -56.55 15.50
N LEU A 276 -91.01 -57.25 14.53
CA LEU A 276 -91.63 -58.40 13.87
C LEU A 276 -91.72 -59.62 14.79
N LYS A 277 -90.74 -59.83 15.67
CA LYS A 277 -90.75 -60.92 16.67
C LYS A 277 -91.70 -60.67 17.85
N THR A 278 -91.95 -59.43 18.24
CA THR A 278 -92.80 -59.10 19.40
C THR A 278 -94.28 -58.93 19.07
N GLY A 279 -94.71 -59.12 17.82
CA GLY A 279 -96.13 -59.21 17.48
C GLY A 279 -96.96 -57.95 17.82
N GLN A 280 -96.39 -56.75 17.66
CA GLN A 280 -97.20 -55.52 17.69
C GLN A 280 -97.61 -55.16 16.26
N THR A 281 -98.84 -55.51 15.93
CA THR A 281 -99.59 -54.91 14.83
C THR A 281 -99.71 -53.41 15.08
N MET A 282 -99.13 -52.59 14.21
CA MET A 282 -99.45 -51.17 14.14
C MET A 282 -100.90 -51.05 13.66
N SER A 283 -101.82 -50.76 14.57
CA SER A 283 -103.18 -50.32 14.25
C SER A 283 -103.14 -48.89 13.67
N ALA A 284 -104.12 -48.65 12.81
CA ALA A 284 -104.44 -47.46 12.01
C ALA A 284 -104.15 -46.09 12.64
#